data_AF-A0A3M4Q354-F1
#
_entry.id   AF-A0A3M4Q354-F1
#
_cell.length_a   1.000
_cell.length_b   1.000
_cell.length_c   1.000
_cell.angle_alpha   90.00
_cell.angle_beta   90.00
_cell.angle_gamma   90.00
#
_symmetry.space_group_name_H-M   'P 1'
#
loop_
_entity.id
_entity.type
_entity.pdbx_description
1 polymer ?
#
loop_
_entity_poly.entity_id
_entity_poly.type
_entity_poly.pdbx_seq_one_letter_code
_entity_poly.pdbx_strand_id
1 'polypeptide(L)'
;MKKLVVNNNKVSRWAPLALALAVSAALPAAFAADGIHIRSQPLGAALSQLGQQTSLQVFFSPDMVAGKQAPAVDGNLSPEQALRQLLQGSGLDYQIDAGSVTLRPLRGGTGETGSPLELGVTDIKVVGDWLGDANAQVVQNHPGARTVIRREAMVEQGAMNISDVLRRVPGVQVQEANGTGGSDISLNVGVRGLTSRLSPRSTVLIDGVPAAFAPYGQPQLSMAPISAGNLDSIDVVRGAGSVRYGPQNVGGVINFVTRAIPEQASGEVGTTL
;
A
#
# COMPACT_ATOMS: atom_id res chain seq x y z
N MET A 1 -54.74 30.47 -12.22
CA MET A 1 -55.13 31.90 -12.12
C MET A 1 -54.28 32.58 -11.05
N LYS A 2 -53.70 33.75 -11.37
CA LYS A 2 -53.18 34.86 -10.50
C LYS A 2 -52.14 34.47 -9.42
N LYS A 3 -50.85 34.83 -9.48
CA LYS A 3 -50.10 36.10 -9.69
C LYS A 3 -50.39 37.21 -8.65
N LEU A 4 -49.27 37.80 -8.19
CA LEU A 4 -49.02 39.10 -7.53
C LEU A 4 -48.66 39.00 -6.03
N VAL A 5 -47.38 39.12 -5.63
CA VAL A 5 -46.52 40.34 -5.61
C VAL A 5 -47.01 41.36 -4.58
N VAL A 6 -46.20 41.58 -3.55
CA VAL A 6 -45.98 42.93 -3.00
C VAL A 6 -44.48 43.11 -2.77
N ASN A 7 -43.99 44.11 -3.47
CA ASN A 7 -42.65 44.69 -3.48
C ASN A 7 -42.58 45.74 -2.36
N ASN A 8 -41.42 45.96 -1.73
CA ASN A 8 -41.08 47.35 -1.40
C ASN A 8 -39.57 47.60 -1.31
N ASN A 9 -39.11 48.38 -2.29
CA ASN A 9 -37.82 49.05 -2.40
C ASN A 9 -37.59 50.04 -1.25
N LYS A 10 -36.34 50.20 -0.81
CA LYS A 10 -35.68 51.52 -0.80
C LYS A 10 -34.20 51.40 -1.17
N VAL A 11 -33.82 52.38 -1.98
CA VAL A 11 -32.62 52.51 -2.79
C VAL A 11 -31.59 53.36 -2.04
N SER A 12 -30.31 53.02 -2.09
CA SER A 12 -29.24 54.02 -2.04
C SER A 12 -28.21 53.75 -3.14
N ARG A 13 -28.03 54.75 -4.00
CA ARG A 13 -26.97 54.83 -5.02
C ARG A 13 -25.71 55.36 -4.33
N TRP A 14 -24.52 55.01 -4.83
CA TRP A 14 -23.42 55.93 -5.21
C TRP A 14 -22.31 55.16 -5.97
N ALA A 15 -21.57 55.91 -6.80
CA ALA A 15 -20.82 55.58 -8.02
C ALA A 15 -19.70 54.48 -7.97
N PRO A 16 -19.29 53.93 -9.13
CA PRO A 16 -18.17 53.00 -9.25
C PRO A 16 -16.83 53.75 -9.34
N LEU A 17 -15.86 53.39 -8.50
CA LEU A 17 -14.46 53.79 -8.64
C LEU A 17 -13.73 52.71 -9.46
N ALA A 18 -13.40 53.03 -10.71
CA ALA A 18 -12.60 52.16 -11.56
C ALA A 18 -11.13 52.18 -11.10
N LEU A 19 -10.65 51.04 -10.60
CA LEU A 19 -9.24 50.82 -10.26
C LEU A 19 -8.54 50.22 -11.49
N ALA A 20 -7.73 51.03 -12.18
CA ALA A 20 -6.89 50.58 -13.28
C ALA A 20 -5.72 49.75 -12.73
N LEU A 21 -5.76 48.43 -12.94
CA LEU A 21 -4.63 47.54 -12.68
C LEU A 21 -3.61 47.69 -13.82
N ALA A 22 -2.47 48.33 -13.53
CA ALA A 22 -1.31 48.31 -14.41
C ALA A 22 -0.66 46.92 -14.36
N VAL A 23 -0.81 46.15 -15.44
CA VAL A 23 -0.11 44.87 -15.63
C VAL A 23 1.36 45.21 -15.93
N SER A 24 2.23 45.05 -14.94
CA SER A 24 3.67 45.09 -15.13
C SER A 24 4.10 43.77 -15.79
N ALA A 25 4.38 43.81 -17.10
CA ALA A 25 4.96 42.70 -17.81
C ALA A 25 6.43 42.54 -17.37
N ALA A 26 6.69 41.60 -16.46
CA ALA A 26 8.04 41.16 -16.16
C ALA A 26 8.59 40.43 -17.39
N LEU A 27 9.56 41.05 -18.07
CA LEU A 27 10.41 40.36 -19.04
C LEU A 27 11.19 39.26 -18.31
N PRO A 28 11.29 38.03 -18.83
CA PRO A 28 12.17 37.03 -18.25
C PRO A 28 13.61 37.57 -18.35
N ALA A 29 14.28 37.66 -17.20
CA ALA A 29 15.68 38.04 -17.15
C ALA A 29 16.50 37.05 -17.97
N ALA A 30 17.11 37.52 -19.05
CA ALA A 30 18.12 36.79 -19.77
C ALA A 30 19.29 36.58 -18.80
N PHE A 31 19.55 35.31 -18.44
CA PHE A 31 20.71 34.95 -17.64
C PHE A 31 21.97 35.46 -18.35
N ALA A 32 22.76 36.24 -17.63
CA ALA A 32 24.03 36.77 -18.10
C ALA A 32 24.94 35.62 -18.52
N ALA A 33 25.49 35.73 -19.73
CA ALA A 33 26.35 34.72 -20.32
C ALA A 33 27.74 34.79 -19.67
N ASP A 34 27.91 34.10 -18.53
CA ASP A 34 29.22 33.69 -18.06
C ASP A 34 29.79 32.68 -19.05
N GLY A 35 31.07 32.82 -19.43
CA GLY A 35 31.70 31.98 -20.44
C GLY A 35 31.76 30.52 -19.97
N ILE A 36 31.03 29.63 -20.64
CA ILE A 36 31.08 28.19 -20.36
C ILE A 36 32.22 27.61 -21.18
N HIS A 37 33.18 26.98 -20.48
CA HIS A 37 34.38 26.39 -21.06
C HIS A 37 34.50 24.94 -20.61
N ILE A 38 34.21 24.01 -21.52
CA ILE A 38 34.26 22.56 -21.29
C ILE A 38 35.07 21.91 -22.41
N ARG A 39 36.18 21.27 -22.04
CA ARG A 39 37.04 20.50 -22.96
C ARG A 39 36.37 19.18 -23.33
N SER A 40 36.73 18.60 -24.48
CA SER A 40 36.23 17.28 -24.88
C SER A 40 36.70 16.22 -23.88
N GLN A 41 35.73 15.54 -23.26
CA GLN A 41 35.95 14.59 -22.17
C GLN A 41 34.79 13.58 -22.10
N PRO A 42 34.89 12.52 -21.26
CA PRO A 42 33.78 11.59 -21.06
C PRO A 42 32.50 12.33 -20.69
N LEU A 43 31.37 11.94 -21.28
CA LEU A 43 30.10 12.67 -21.18
C LEU A 43 29.67 12.90 -19.73
N GLY A 44 29.86 11.90 -18.86
CA GLY A 44 29.60 12.05 -17.42
C GLY A 44 30.41 13.16 -16.74
N ALA A 45 31.70 13.29 -17.08
CA ALA A 45 32.57 14.34 -16.54
C ALA A 45 32.18 15.73 -17.08
N ALA A 46 31.82 15.81 -18.37
CA ALA A 46 31.35 17.05 -19.00
C ALA A 46 30.05 17.57 -18.36
N LEU A 47 29.10 16.69 -18.07
CA LEU A 47 27.84 17.05 -17.42
C LEU A 47 28.04 17.50 -15.97
N SER A 48 28.92 16.85 -15.22
CA SER A 48 29.26 17.31 -13.87
C SER A 48 29.96 18.67 -13.87
N GLN A 49 30.83 18.94 -14.85
CA GLN A 49 31.52 20.22 -14.98
C GLN A 49 30.55 21.34 -15.39
N LEU A 50 29.58 21.04 -16.27
CA LEU A 50 28.51 21.98 -16.60
C LEU A 50 27.69 22.32 -15.36
N GLY A 51 27.26 21.32 -14.58
CA GLY A 51 26.50 21.55 -13.35
C GLY A 51 27.25 22.42 -12.32
N GLN A 52 28.57 22.26 -12.24
CA GLN A 52 29.43 23.12 -11.42
C GLN A 52 29.50 24.57 -11.91
N GLN A 53 29.50 24.80 -13.23
CA GLN A 53 29.62 26.14 -13.82
C GLN A 53 28.27 26.88 -13.87
N THR A 54 27.14 26.18 -14.00
CA THR A 54 25.85 26.82 -14.32
C THR A 54 24.76 26.67 -13.24
N SER A 55 25.11 26.23 -12.02
CA SER A 55 24.17 25.97 -10.90
C SER A 55 23.02 25.00 -11.23
N LEU A 56 23.10 24.28 -12.36
CA LEU A 56 22.10 23.31 -12.76
C LEU A 56 22.40 21.97 -12.11
N GLN A 57 21.38 21.35 -11.51
CA GLN A 57 21.52 19.98 -10.98
C GLN A 57 21.21 18.99 -12.09
N VAL A 58 22.23 18.31 -12.60
CA VAL A 58 22.09 17.32 -13.68
C VAL A 58 22.08 15.92 -13.08
N PHE A 59 20.95 15.23 -13.20
CA PHE A 59 20.76 13.85 -12.76
C PHE A 59 20.84 12.90 -13.95
N PHE A 60 21.75 11.92 -13.87
CA PHE A 60 21.94 10.90 -14.89
C PHE A 60 22.38 9.59 -14.28
N SER A 61 22.03 8.47 -14.93
CA SER A 61 22.54 7.15 -14.56
C SER A 61 23.91 6.92 -15.20
N PRO A 62 24.92 6.41 -14.47
CA PRO A 62 26.27 6.17 -15.01
C PRO A 62 26.29 5.28 -16.24
N ASP A 63 25.38 4.30 -16.31
CA ASP A 63 25.27 3.36 -17.44
C ASP A 63 24.89 4.03 -18.76
N MET A 64 24.14 5.15 -18.70
CA MET A 64 23.70 5.88 -19.90
C MET A 64 24.82 6.74 -20.52
N VAL A 65 25.79 7.16 -19.71
CA VAL A 65 26.91 8.01 -20.15
C VAL A 65 28.22 7.21 -20.33
N ALA A 66 28.22 5.94 -19.93
CA ALA A 66 29.37 5.05 -20.05
C ALA A 66 29.79 4.88 -21.52
N GLY A 67 31.05 5.16 -21.82
CA GLY A 67 31.63 5.05 -23.17
C GLY A 67 31.22 6.15 -24.17
N LYS A 68 30.42 7.15 -23.75
CA LYS A 68 30.05 8.31 -24.59
C LYS A 68 31.00 9.48 -24.34
N GLN A 69 31.39 10.19 -25.39
CA GLN A 69 32.24 11.38 -25.31
C GLN A 69 31.42 12.63 -25.63
N ALA A 70 31.67 13.70 -24.88
CA ALA A 70 31.09 15.00 -25.17
C ALA A 70 32.03 15.83 -26.08
N PRO A 71 31.48 16.56 -27.06
CA PRO A 71 32.25 17.54 -27.82
C PRO A 71 32.71 18.69 -26.91
N ALA A 72 33.77 19.38 -27.30
CA ALA A 72 34.18 20.61 -26.62
C ALA A 72 33.13 21.71 -26.82
N VAL A 73 32.80 22.43 -25.75
CA VAL A 73 31.85 23.54 -25.77
C VAL A 73 32.52 24.75 -25.14
N ASP A 74 32.77 25.75 -25.97
CA ASP A 74 33.41 27.00 -25.58
C ASP A 74 32.59 28.17 -26.13
N GLY A 75 32.12 29.05 -25.24
CA GLY A 75 31.45 30.29 -25.63
C GLY A 75 30.51 30.86 -24.57
N ASN A 76 30.00 32.06 -24.85
CA ASN A 76 28.96 32.73 -24.07
C ASN A 76 27.57 32.13 -24.37
N LEU A 77 27.41 30.84 -24.09
CA LEU A 77 26.18 30.09 -24.30
C LEU A 77 25.31 30.11 -23.04
N SER A 78 23.99 30.05 -23.20
CA SER A 78 23.12 29.79 -22.05
C SER A 78 23.33 28.35 -21.56
N PRO A 79 23.08 28.05 -20.27
CA PRO A 79 23.24 26.69 -19.73
C PRO A 79 22.48 25.62 -20.51
N GLU A 80 21.29 25.96 -21.03
CA GLU A 80 20.48 25.07 -21.86
C GLU A 80 21.07 24.86 -23.26
N GLN A 81 21.65 25.91 -23.84
CA GLN A 81 22.35 25.82 -25.13
C GLN A 81 23.61 24.98 -25.01
N ALA A 82 24.39 25.17 -23.94
CA ALA A 82 25.56 24.37 -23.64
C ALA A 82 25.20 22.91 -23.40
N LEU A 83 24.13 22.62 -22.64
CA LEU A 83 23.63 21.26 -22.45
C LEU A 83 23.22 20.61 -23.78
N ARG A 84 22.45 21.31 -24.61
CA ARG A 84 22.03 20.80 -25.92
C ARG A 84 23.23 20.48 -26.81
N GLN A 85 24.27 21.30 -26.77
CA GLN A 85 25.48 21.09 -27.56
C GLN A 85 26.34 19.94 -27.00
N LEU A 86 26.44 19.76 -25.68
CA LEU A 86 27.09 18.60 -25.08
C LEU A 86 26.37 17.28 -25.39
N LEU A 87 25.04 17.33 -25.52
CA LEU A 87 24.22 16.16 -25.84
C LEU A 87 24.16 15.85 -27.34
N GLN A 88 24.64 16.73 -28.22
CA GLN A 88 24.71 16.45 -29.66
C GLN A 88 25.59 15.20 -29.92
N GLY A 89 25.00 14.20 -30.57
CA GLY A 89 25.67 12.93 -30.90
C GLY A 89 25.66 11.89 -29.77
N SER A 90 25.18 12.23 -28.57
CA SER A 90 25.08 11.28 -27.44
C SER A 90 23.88 10.33 -27.54
N GLY A 91 22.85 10.68 -28.33
CA GLY A 91 21.61 9.91 -28.42
C GLY A 91 20.74 10.01 -27.16
N LEU A 92 20.97 11.04 -26.34
CA LEU A 92 20.20 11.33 -25.14
C LEU A 92 19.35 12.59 -25.35
N ASP A 93 18.09 12.50 -24.93
CA ASP A 93 17.17 13.61 -24.75
C ASP A 93 17.26 14.14 -23.29
N TYR A 94 16.80 15.36 -23.07
CA TYR A 94 16.83 16.00 -21.75
C TYR A 94 15.46 16.57 -21.37
N GLN A 95 15.09 16.45 -20.10
CA GLN A 95 13.90 17.06 -19.53
C GLN A 95 14.30 17.98 -18.36
N ILE A 96 13.87 19.24 -18.43
CA ILE A 96 14.15 20.26 -17.43
C ILE A 96 12.89 20.43 -16.56
N ASP A 97 13.04 20.30 -15.24
CA ASP A 97 12.00 20.57 -14.25
C ASP A 97 12.58 21.44 -13.13
N ALA A 98 12.08 22.67 -12.99
CA ALA A 98 12.42 23.60 -11.91
C ALA A 98 13.93 23.74 -11.57
N GLY A 99 14.83 23.71 -12.56
CA GLY A 99 16.30 23.83 -12.38
C GLY A 99 17.05 22.50 -12.21
N SER A 100 16.33 21.38 -12.23
CA SER A 100 16.85 20.02 -12.32
C SER A 100 16.76 19.51 -13.76
N VAL A 101 17.84 18.90 -14.27
CA VAL A 101 17.93 18.32 -15.62
C VAL A 101 18.02 16.81 -15.48
N THR A 102 17.08 16.09 -16.08
CA THR A 102 17.10 14.62 -16.17
C THR A 102 17.36 14.17 -17.60
N LEU A 103 18.28 13.23 -17.79
CA LEU A 103 18.59 12.67 -19.11
C LEU A 103 17.77 11.40 -19.39
N ARG A 104 17.28 11.26 -20.62
CA ARG A 104 16.56 10.07 -21.11
C ARG A 104 17.12 9.65 -22.46
N PRO A 105 17.10 8.38 -22.85
CA PRO A 105 17.53 7.97 -24.19
C PRO A 105 16.56 8.48 -25.27
N LEU A 106 17.11 9.09 -26.33
CA LEU A 106 16.36 9.51 -27.51
C LEU A 106 15.96 8.24 -28.29
N ARG A 107 14.71 7.78 -28.12
CA ARG A 107 14.23 6.55 -28.76
C ARG A 107 14.21 6.69 -30.29
N GLY A 108 15.17 6.04 -30.94
CA GLY A 108 15.16 5.74 -32.37
C GLY A 108 15.84 4.38 -32.63
N GLY A 109 15.04 3.33 -32.80
CA GLY A 109 15.46 2.05 -33.40
C GLY A 109 15.95 0.95 -32.43
N THR A 110 15.08 -0.05 -32.25
CA THR A 110 15.35 -1.48 -32.01
C THR A 110 16.69 -1.89 -31.37
N GLY A 111 16.65 -2.17 -30.07
CA GLY A 111 17.74 -2.81 -29.35
C GLY A 111 17.28 -3.17 -27.94
N GLU A 112 16.72 -4.38 -27.79
CA GLU A 112 16.49 -5.02 -26.50
C GLU A 112 17.84 -5.27 -25.84
N THR A 113 18.34 -4.32 -25.05
CA THR A 113 19.34 -4.59 -24.01
C THR A 113 19.37 -3.43 -23.03
N GLY A 114 18.78 -3.64 -21.86
CA GLY A 114 19.09 -2.85 -20.67
C GLY A 114 18.33 -1.54 -20.47
N SER A 115 17.09 -1.40 -20.95
CA SER A 115 16.19 -0.45 -20.25
C SER A 115 15.99 -0.99 -18.83
N PRO A 116 16.19 -0.20 -17.76
CA PRO A 116 15.68 -0.58 -16.46
C PRO A 116 14.21 -0.95 -16.67
N LEU A 117 13.78 -2.10 -16.18
CA LEU A 117 12.35 -2.39 -16.12
C LEU A 117 11.71 -1.28 -15.27
N GLU A 118 11.23 -0.21 -15.90
CA GLU A 118 10.14 0.56 -15.35
C GLU A 118 8.96 -0.41 -15.31
N LEU A 119 8.82 -1.06 -14.16
CA LEU A 119 7.58 -1.65 -13.70
C LEU A 119 6.55 -0.51 -13.69
N GLY A 120 5.95 -0.23 -14.84
CA GLY A 120 4.91 0.77 -14.96
C GLY A 120 3.85 0.45 -13.93
N VAL A 121 3.55 1.41 -13.04
CA VAL A 121 2.75 1.28 -11.81
C VAL A 121 2.05 -0.07 -11.70
N THR A 122 2.82 -1.09 -11.34
CA THR A 122 2.24 -2.39 -11.05
C THR A 122 1.54 -2.19 -9.73
N ASP A 123 0.26 -2.48 -9.65
CA ASP A 123 -0.42 -2.59 -8.37
C ASP A 123 0.28 -3.72 -7.60
N ILE A 124 1.24 -3.35 -6.74
CA ILE A 124 1.93 -4.30 -5.89
C ILE A 124 0.97 -4.60 -4.74
N LYS A 125 0.03 -5.50 -5.00
CA LYS A 125 -0.81 -6.07 -3.95
C LYS A 125 0.04 -7.00 -3.10
N VAL A 126 0.67 -6.45 -2.05
CA VAL A 126 1.38 -7.24 -1.04
C VAL A 126 0.33 -8.02 -0.24
N VAL A 127 0.02 -9.23 -0.69
CA VAL A 127 -0.85 -10.14 0.06
C VAL A 127 0.00 -10.83 1.14
N GLY A 128 0.07 -10.20 2.31
CA GLY A 128 0.73 -10.80 3.49
C GLY A 128 -0.02 -12.01 4.05
N ASP A 129 -1.31 -12.12 3.75
CA ASP A 129 -2.18 -13.18 4.25
C ASP A 129 -2.36 -14.32 3.24
N TRP A 130 -1.85 -15.50 3.55
CA TRP A 130 -2.03 -16.71 2.73
C TRP A 130 -3.46 -17.21 2.69
N LEU A 131 -4.19 -17.00 3.79
CA LEU A 131 -5.59 -17.36 3.85
C LEU A 131 -6.36 -16.44 2.89
N GLY A 132 -5.88 -15.20 2.72
CA GLY A 132 -6.46 -14.22 1.84
C GLY A 132 -7.89 -13.92 2.26
N ASP A 133 -8.68 -13.39 1.33
CA ASP A 133 -10.07 -13.08 1.63
C ASP A 133 -10.85 -14.36 1.99
N ALA A 134 -11.61 -14.26 3.07
CA ALA A 134 -12.52 -15.30 3.57
C ALA A 134 -13.76 -15.41 2.64
N ASN A 135 -13.53 -15.82 1.39
CA ASN A 135 -14.51 -15.91 0.32
C ASN A 135 -14.64 -17.37 -0.18
N ALA A 136 -15.85 -17.77 -0.55
CA ALA A 136 -16.19 -19.11 -1.05
C ALA A 136 -15.31 -19.56 -2.23
N GLN A 137 -14.94 -18.64 -3.13
CA GLN A 137 -14.04 -18.94 -4.25
C GLN A 137 -12.64 -19.37 -3.80
N VAL A 138 -12.12 -18.73 -2.75
CA VAL A 138 -10.80 -19.05 -2.20
C VAL A 138 -10.86 -20.38 -1.44
N VAL A 139 -11.98 -20.71 -0.81
CA VAL A 139 -12.20 -22.03 -0.18
C VAL A 139 -12.20 -23.15 -1.22
N GLN A 140 -12.85 -22.96 -2.37
CA GLN A 140 -12.92 -23.96 -3.44
C GLN A 140 -11.55 -24.22 -4.10
N ASN A 141 -10.76 -23.16 -4.28
CA ASN A 141 -9.44 -23.26 -4.90
C ASN A 141 -8.32 -23.63 -3.90
N HIS A 142 -8.63 -23.78 -2.61
CA HIS A 142 -7.64 -24.12 -1.60
C HIS A 142 -7.32 -25.63 -1.60
N PRO A 143 -6.05 -26.04 -1.74
CA PRO A 143 -5.67 -27.44 -1.64
C PRO A 143 -5.71 -27.89 -0.17
N GLY A 144 -6.84 -28.46 0.25
CA GLY A 144 -7.00 -29.00 1.60
C GLY A 144 -8.39 -28.77 2.18
N ALA A 145 -8.57 -29.12 3.45
CA ALA A 145 -9.85 -28.95 4.14
C ALA A 145 -9.92 -27.57 4.80
N ARG A 146 -10.45 -26.58 4.07
CA ARG A 146 -10.71 -25.23 4.56
C ARG A 146 -12.20 -24.98 4.76
N THR A 147 -12.57 -24.26 5.80
CA THR A 147 -13.94 -23.81 6.04
C THR A 147 -13.91 -22.38 6.52
N VAL A 148 -14.68 -21.53 5.85
CA VAL A 148 -14.89 -20.14 6.24
C VAL A 148 -16.32 -19.97 6.71
N ILE A 149 -16.49 -19.38 7.88
CA ILE A 149 -17.79 -18.92 8.40
C ILE A 149 -17.76 -17.39 8.44
N ARG A 150 -18.62 -16.74 7.65
CA ARG A 150 -18.76 -15.29 7.62
C ARG A 150 -19.76 -14.79 8.66
N ARG A 151 -19.72 -13.49 8.96
CA ARG A 151 -20.64 -12.84 9.90
C ARG A 151 -22.10 -13.12 9.59
N GLU A 152 -22.51 -13.07 8.33
CA GLU A 152 -23.91 -13.28 7.96
C GLU A 152 -24.39 -14.65 8.47
N ALA A 153 -23.58 -15.69 8.26
CA ALA A 153 -23.84 -17.03 8.77
C ALA A 153 -23.76 -17.12 10.31
N MET A 154 -22.84 -16.39 10.96
CA MET A 154 -22.76 -16.36 12.44
C MET A 154 -24.02 -15.75 13.06
N VAL A 155 -24.55 -14.68 12.46
CA VAL A 155 -25.76 -13.97 12.89
C VAL A 155 -27.00 -14.81 12.61
N GLU A 156 -27.13 -15.39 11.41
CA GLU A 156 -28.24 -16.28 11.06
C GLU A 156 -28.33 -17.51 11.98
N GLN A 157 -27.18 -18.02 12.43
CA GLN A 157 -27.10 -19.15 13.36
C GLN A 157 -27.35 -18.76 14.82
N GLY A 158 -27.52 -17.47 15.13
CA GLY A 158 -27.70 -16.97 16.50
C GLY A 158 -26.53 -17.32 17.42
N ALA A 159 -25.30 -17.38 16.89
CA ALA A 159 -24.14 -17.76 17.68
C ALA A 159 -23.72 -16.62 18.62
N MET A 160 -23.89 -16.81 19.92
CA MET A 160 -23.53 -15.80 20.92
C MET A 160 -22.04 -15.83 21.25
N ASN A 161 -21.40 -16.99 21.14
CA ASN A 161 -19.98 -17.19 21.42
C ASN A 161 -19.26 -17.82 20.22
N ILE A 162 -17.95 -17.56 20.12
CA ILE A 162 -17.09 -18.16 19.10
C ILE A 162 -17.03 -19.69 19.25
N SER A 163 -17.07 -20.18 20.49
CA SER A 163 -17.15 -21.61 20.78
C SER A 163 -18.31 -22.28 20.05
N ASP A 164 -19.48 -21.63 19.99
CA ASP A 164 -20.67 -22.17 19.33
C ASP A 164 -20.51 -22.21 17.82
N VAL A 165 -19.87 -21.18 17.24
CA VAL A 165 -19.53 -21.16 15.81
C VAL A 165 -18.54 -22.27 15.49
N LEU A 166 -17.48 -22.42 16.28
CA LEU A 166 -16.42 -23.40 16.06
C LEU A 166 -16.93 -24.85 16.24
N ARG A 167 -17.85 -25.12 17.16
CA ARG A 167 -18.49 -26.44 17.33
C ARG A 167 -19.26 -26.89 16.09
N ARG A 168 -19.72 -25.96 15.26
CA ARG A 168 -20.43 -26.26 14.00
C ARG A 168 -19.47 -26.55 12.84
N VAL A 169 -18.19 -26.20 12.97
CA VAL A 169 -17.20 -26.50 11.93
C VAL A 169 -16.86 -27.99 11.96
N PRO A 170 -16.99 -28.72 10.83
CA PRO A 170 -16.68 -30.15 10.79
C PRO A 170 -15.24 -30.44 11.22
N GLY A 171 -15.08 -31.38 12.14
CA GLY A 171 -13.77 -31.81 12.64
C GLY A 171 -13.12 -30.83 13.63
N VAL A 172 -13.84 -29.82 14.11
CA VAL A 172 -13.43 -28.94 15.20
C VAL A 172 -14.17 -29.33 16.48
N GLN A 173 -13.43 -29.45 17.57
CA GLN A 173 -13.96 -29.76 18.90
C GLN A 173 -13.56 -28.67 19.88
N VAL A 174 -14.55 -28.02 20.46
CA VAL A 174 -14.36 -27.03 21.51
C VAL A 174 -14.64 -27.68 22.84
N GLN A 175 -13.69 -27.60 23.76
CA GLN A 175 -13.89 -28.04 25.14
C GLN A 175 -14.20 -26.82 26.01
N GLU A 176 -15.19 -26.94 26.87
CA GLU A 176 -15.42 -25.92 27.88
C GLU A 176 -14.32 -25.99 28.94
N ALA A 177 -13.83 -24.82 29.33
CA ALA A 177 -12.95 -24.72 30.47
C ALA A 177 -13.80 -24.99 31.72
N ASN A 178 -13.49 -26.06 32.44
CA ASN A 178 -14.16 -26.43 33.70
C ASN A 178 -13.18 -26.24 34.88
N GLY A 179 -12.36 -25.18 34.82
CA GLY A 179 -11.22 -25.01 35.72
C GLY A 179 -11.41 -23.86 36.69
N THR A 180 -11.33 -24.13 38.00
CA THR A 180 -11.29 -23.08 39.01
C THR A 180 -9.97 -22.30 38.90
N GLY A 181 -10.04 -21.10 38.30
CA GLY A 181 -8.96 -20.11 38.28
C GLY A 181 -8.45 -19.79 36.89
N GLY A 182 -8.67 -18.54 36.43
CA GLY A 182 -8.06 -17.83 35.28
C GLY A 182 -8.20 -18.47 33.88
N SER A 183 -8.44 -19.78 33.82
CA SER A 183 -8.50 -20.62 32.63
C SER A 183 -9.91 -20.68 32.06
N ASP A 184 -10.91 -20.16 32.79
CA ASP A 184 -12.32 -20.05 32.35
C ASP A 184 -12.50 -19.15 31.12
N ILE A 185 -11.53 -18.28 30.84
CA ILE A 185 -11.56 -17.36 29.68
C ILE A 185 -10.66 -17.89 28.54
N SER A 186 -10.21 -19.15 28.62
CA SER A 186 -9.36 -19.75 27.58
C SER A 186 -10.19 -20.46 26.50
N LEU A 187 -9.90 -20.12 25.25
CA LEU A 187 -10.44 -20.86 24.11
C LEU A 187 -9.70 -22.20 23.95
N ASN A 188 -10.39 -23.31 24.22
CA ASN A 188 -9.84 -24.67 24.11
C ASN A 188 -10.36 -25.36 22.85
N VAL A 189 -9.57 -25.40 21.77
CA VAL A 189 -9.97 -25.88 20.46
C VAL A 189 -9.02 -26.94 19.94
N GLY A 190 -9.59 -28.09 19.61
CA GLY A 190 -8.93 -29.21 18.96
C GLY A 190 -9.46 -29.36 17.54
N VAL A 191 -8.58 -29.75 16.63
CA VAL A 191 -8.94 -29.99 15.22
C VAL A 191 -8.54 -31.42 14.87
N ARG A 192 -9.40 -32.14 14.13
CA ARG A 192 -9.23 -33.55 13.74
C ARG A 192 -9.03 -34.51 14.92
N GLY A 193 -9.71 -34.26 16.04
CA GLY A 193 -9.63 -35.11 17.25
C GLY A 193 -8.37 -34.92 18.09
N LEU A 194 -7.50 -33.94 17.75
CA LEU A 194 -6.36 -33.59 18.58
C LEU A 194 -6.78 -32.86 19.85
N THR A 195 -5.91 -32.88 20.86
CA THR A 195 -6.19 -32.30 22.18
C THR A 195 -6.65 -30.83 22.09
N SER A 196 -7.80 -30.53 22.69
CA SER A 196 -8.37 -29.18 22.74
C SER A 196 -7.85 -28.35 23.90
N ARG A 197 -7.44 -28.98 25.00
CA ARG A 197 -7.00 -28.27 26.22
C ARG A 197 -5.73 -27.48 25.93
N LEU A 198 -5.82 -26.15 26.07
CA LEU A 198 -4.79 -25.17 25.71
C LEU A 198 -4.41 -25.17 24.23
N SER A 199 -5.18 -25.82 23.37
CA SER A 199 -4.99 -25.85 21.91
C SER A 199 -3.54 -26.11 21.42
N PRO A 200 -2.74 -27.03 22.01
CA PRO A 200 -1.30 -27.14 21.72
C PRO A 200 -0.99 -27.68 20.32
N ARG A 201 -2.01 -28.09 19.56
CA ARG A 201 -1.86 -28.61 18.19
C ARG A 201 -2.61 -27.79 17.14
N SER A 202 -3.22 -26.68 17.55
CA SER A 202 -3.98 -25.79 16.66
C SER A 202 -3.47 -24.37 16.86
N THR A 203 -2.90 -23.76 15.81
CA THR A 203 -2.48 -22.36 15.90
C THR A 203 -3.68 -21.46 15.70
N VAL A 204 -3.89 -20.55 16.64
CA VAL A 204 -4.92 -19.52 16.54
C VAL A 204 -4.27 -18.20 16.17
N LEU A 205 -4.83 -17.56 15.15
CA LEU A 205 -4.40 -16.29 14.59
C LEU A 205 -5.52 -15.27 14.72
N ILE A 206 -5.15 -14.00 14.86
CA ILE A 206 -6.03 -12.85 14.70
C ILE A 206 -5.42 -12.02 13.58
N ASP A 207 -6.15 -11.83 12.49
CA ASP A 207 -5.70 -11.13 11.29
C ASP A 207 -4.34 -11.63 10.77
N GLY A 208 -4.13 -12.95 10.84
CA GLY A 208 -2.89 -13.61 10.42
C GLY A 208 -1.76 -13.59 11.46
N VAL A 209 -1.90 -12.89 12.59
CA VAL A 209 -0.91 -12.82 13.67
C VAL A 209 -1.23 -13.82 14.77
N PRO A 210 -0.25 -14.61 15.27
CA PRO A 210 -0.49 -15.54 16.38
C PRO A 210 -1.09 -14.87 17.62
N ALA A 211 -2.24 -15.38 18.07
CA ALA A 211 -2.96 -14.86 19.24
C ALA A 211 -2.32 -15.31 20.57
N ALA A 212 -1.52 -16.38 20.55
CA ALA A 212 -0.85 -16.92 21.72
C ALA A 212 0.42 -16.13 22.05
N PHE A 213 0.60 -15.72 23.32
CA PHE A 213 1.80 -15.02 23.79
C PHE A 213 3.07 -15.90 23.75
N ALA A 214 2.92 -17.21 23.97
CA ALA A 214 4.03 -18.16 23.98
C ALA A 214 3.71 -19.36 23.06
N PRO A 215 3.76 -19.18 21.72
CA PRO A 215 3.34 -20.21 20.76
C PRO A 215 4.14 -21.52 20.85
N TYR A 216 5.34 -21.48 21.45
CA TYR A 216 6.23 -22.64 21.61
C TYR A 216 6.33 -23.19 23.04
N GLY A 217 5.71 -22.51 24.02
CA GLY A 217 5.72 -22.93 25.42
C GLY A 217 4.33 -23.34 25.87
N GLN A 218 3.51 -22.34 26.19
CA GLN A 218 2.13 -22.51 26.60
C GLN A 218 1.24 -21.60 25.71
N PRO A 219 0.63 -22.15 24.64
CA PRO A 219 -0.21 -21.36 23.74
C PRO A 219 -1.60 -21.11 24.35
N GLN A 220 -1.63 -20.63 25.59
CA GLN A 220 -2.86 -20.30 26.30
C GLN A 220 -3.50 -19.05 25.69
N LEU A 221 -4.75 -19.19 25.25
CA LEU A 221 -5.53 -18.11 24.62
C LEU A 221 -6.29 -17.26 25.65
N SER A 222 -5.73 -17.13 26.85
CA SER A 222 -6.32 -16.43 28.00
C SER A 222 -6.03 -14.93 27.93
N MET A 223 -6.51 -14.27 26.87
CA MET A 223 -6.59 -12.79 26.80
C MET A 223 -7.19 -12.30 25.49
N ALA A 224 -7.45 -13.17 24.52
CA ALA A 224 -7.92 -12.72 23.21
C ALA A 224 -9.35 -12.16 23.37
N PRO A 225 -9.60 -10.85 23.20
CA PRO A 225 -10.95 -10.29 23.20
C PRO A 225 -11.61 -10.60 21.85
N ILE A 226 -11.74 -11.89 21.55
CA ILE A 226 -12.44 -12.39 20.38
C ILE A 226 -13.91 -12.48 20.79
N SER A 227 -14.57 -11.33 20.80
CA SER A 227 -16.03 -11.30 20.80
C SER A 227 -16.51 -11.55 19.38
N ALA A 228 -17.53 -12.41 19.22
CA ALA A 228 -18.14 -12.66 17.91
C ALA A 228 -18.59 -11.36 17.23
N GLY A 229 -18.97 -10.34 18.01
CA GLY A 229 -19.30 -9.02 17.48
C GLY A 229 -18.16 -8.38 16.68
N ASN A 230 -16.90 -8.51 17.10
CA ASN A 230 -15.78 -7.83 16.45
C ASN A 230 -15.22 -8.58 15.22
N LEU A 231 -15.70 -9.78 14.93
CA LEU A 231 -15.18 -10.65 13.87
C LEU A 231 -16.00 -10.57 12.59
N ASP A 232 -15.35 -10.36 11.46
CA ASP A 232 -15.97 -10.47 10.14
C ASP A 232 -16.12 -11.92 9.68
N SER A 233 -15.07 -12.72 9.91
CA SER A 233 -15.09 -14.13 9.53
C SER A 233 -14.17 -14.97 10.39
N ILE A 234 -14.47 -16.27 10.44
CA ILE A 234 -13.65 -17.29 11.06
C ILE A 234 -13.24 -18.26 9.97
N ASP A 235 -11.94 -18.38 9.77
CA ASP A 235 -11.36 -19.29 8.78
C ASP A 235 -10.61 -20.43 9.48
N VAL A 236 -11.01 -21.65 9.15
CA VAL A 236 -10.46 -22.87 9.72
C VAL A 236 -9.84 -23.68 8.61
N VAL A 237 -8.51 -23.75 8.61
CA VAL A 237 -7.75 -24.66 7.75
C VAL A 237 -7.35 -25.87 8.58
N ARG A 238 -7.86 -27.03 8.20
CA ARG A 238 -7.59 -28.31 8.89
C ARG A 238 -6.46 -29.03 8.19
N GLY A 239 -5.46 -29.46 8.95
CA GLY A 239 -4.26 -30.10 8.44
C GLY A 239 -2.99 -29.31 8.77
N ALA A 240 -1.83 -29.81 8.33
CA ALA A 240 -0.55 -29.25 8.73
C ALA A 240 -0.26 -27.92 8.02
N GLY A 241 -0.47 -26.80 8.72
CA GLY A 241 -0.02 -25.45 8.32
C GLY A 241 1.45 -25.15 8.71
N SER A 242 2.22 -26.18 9.07
CA SER A 242 3.53 -26.09 9.75
C SER A 242 4.59 -25.34 8.98
N VAL A 243 4.56 -25.42 7.65
CA VAL A 243 5.51 -24.73 6.77
C VAL A 243 5.42 -23.21 6.93
N ARG A 244 4.23 -22.66 7.20
CA ARG A 244 4.01 -21.22 7.22
C ARG A 244 3.80 -20.64 8.62
N TYR A 245 3.07 -21.36 9.47
CA TYR A 245 2.70 -20.85 10.80
C TYR A 245 3.56 -21.43 11.93
N GLY A 246 4.67 -22.07 11.57
CA GLY A 246 5.64 -22.61 12.53
C GLY A 246 5.21 -23.94 13.15
N PRO A 247 5.99 -24.44 14.13
CA PRO A 247 5.68 -25.68 14.81
C PRO A 247 4.40 -25.58 15.67
N GLN A 248 3.83 -26.73 16.05
CA GLN A 248 2.62 -26.88 16.91
C GLN A 248 1.24 -26.63 16.24
N ASN A 249 1.12 -26.75 14.92
CA ASN A 249 -0.15 -26.60 14.17
C ASN A 249 -0.59 -27.86 13.40
N VAL A 250 -0.26 -29.04 13.92
CA VAL A 250 -0.54 -30.33 13.27
C VAL A 250 -2.04 -30.54 13.00
N GLY A 251 -2.91 -30.00 13.85
CA GLY A 251 -4.36 -30.08 13.70
C GLY A 251 -4.89 -29.12 12.66
N GLY A 252 -4.30 -27.93 12.59
CA GLY A 252 -4.81 -26.86 11.75
C GLY A 252 -4.42 -25.48 12.24
N VAL A 253 -4.91 -24.51 11.48
CA VAL A 253 -4.80 -23.08 11.74
C VAL A 253 -6.21 -22.52 11.76
N ILE A 254 -6.50 -21.74 12.79
CA ILE A 254 -7.77 -21.04 12.95
C ILE A 254 -7.43 -19.56 12.91
N ASN A 255 -7.94 -18.85 11.92
CA ASN A 255 -7.74 -17.41 11.78
C ASN A 255 -9.05 -16.68 12.05
N PHE A 256 -8.99 -15.73 12.97
CA PHE A 256 -10.06 -14.80 13.24
C PHE A 256 -9.78 -13.51 12.48
N VAL A 257 -10.67 -13.17 11.55
CA VAL A 257 -10.57 -11.92 10.78
C VAL A 257 -11.44 -10.88 11.46
N THR A 258 -10.86 -9.78 11.88
CA THR A 258 -11.57 -8.67 12.53
C THR A 258 -12.27 -7.77 11.51
N ARG A 259 -13.19 -6.96 12.00
CA ARG A 259 -13.93 -6.01 11.17
C ARG A 259 -12.99 -4.89 10.69
N ALA A 260 -13.02 -4.62 9.38
CA ALA A 260 -12.36 -3.45 8.83
C ALA A 260 -12.98 -2.16 9.38
N ILE A 261 -12.17 -1.11 9.50
CA ILE A 261 -12.63 0.23 9.87
C ILE A 261 -13.46 0.76 8.69
N PRO A 262 -14.73 1.13 8.89
CA PRO A 262 -15.57 1.60 7.79
C PRO A 262 -15.11 3.00 7.33
N GLU A 263 -15.09 3.24 6.01
CA GLU A 263 -14.75 4.56 5.44
C GLU A 263 -15.84 5.61 5.69
N GLN A 264 -17.08 5.16 5.86
CA GLN A 264 -18.23 5.99 6.19
C GLN A 264 -18.70 5.67 7.62
N ALA A 265 -19.12 6.71 8.34
CA ALA A 265 -19.66 6.54 9.69
C ALA A 265 -20.88 5.60 9.66
N SER A 266 -20.76 4.47 10.32
CA SER A 266 -21.81 3.46 10.46
C SER A 266 -21.72 2.83 11.84
N GLY A 267 -22.85 2.32 12.34
CA GLY A 267 -22.93 1.69 13.65
C GLY A 267 -24.13 0.76 13.71
N GLU A 268 -24.00 -0.30 14.48
CA GLU A 268 -25.05 -1.30 14.70
C GLU A 268 -25.20 -1.49 16.21
N VAL A 269 -26.44 -1.57 16.68
CA VAL A 269 -26.77 -1.89 18.07
C VAL A 269 -27.62 -3.15 18.05
N GLY A 270 -27.04 -4.25 18.52
CA GLY A 270 -27.74 -5.51 18.75
C GLY A 270 -28.08 -5.66 20.23
N THR A 271 -29.22 -6.28 20.53
CA THR A 271 -29.51 -6.80 21.87
C THR A 271 -29.36 -8.31 21.83
N THR A 272 -28.57 -8.84 22.76
CA THR A 272 -28.47 -10.28 22.99
C THR A 272 -29.38 -10.61 24.17
N LEU A 273 -30.31 -11.55 23.99
CA LEU A 273 -31.17 -12.09 25.06
C LEU A 273 -30.46 -13.20 25.83
#